data_AF-A0A8H4QXG3-F1
#
_entry.id   AF-A0A8H4QXG3-F1
#
_cell.length_a   1.000
_cell.length_b   1.000
_cell.length_c   1.000
_cell.angle_alpha   90.00
_cell.angle_beta   90.00
_cell.angle_gamma   90.00
#
_symmetry.space_group_name_H-M   'P 1'
#
loop_
_entity.id
_entity.type
_entity.pdbx_description
1 polymer ?
#
loop_
_entity_poly.entity_id
_entity_poly.type
_entity_poly.pdbx_seq_one_letter_code
_entity_poly.pdbx_strand_id
1 'polypeptide(L)'
;MDHVPNLDEKLSFFRSCSAAELPGLVFSVLPVHQLPGSYLESLSAEDSAVCLRACMICWAITEGTMVPREMQLRTVVADYHGQDTLISAGTGSGKTLPIALCIHLDNPSDHRINLTVSPLKRLQVTQESDFNKRFHIPTLVINDDTSTENAFWNVNRVF
;
A
#
# COMPACT_ATOMS: atom_id res chain seq x y z
N MET A 1 -18.11 -26.30 5.31
CA MET A 1 -17.72 -25.31 4.28
C MET A 1 -16.69 -24.43 4.94
N ASP A 2 -15.46 -24.46 4.47
CA ASP A 2 -14.38 -23.65 5.03
C ASP A 2 -14.59 -22.19 4.62
N HIS A 3 -14.61 -21.29 5.58
CA HIS A 3 -14.75 -19.84 5.35
C HIS A 3 -13.54 -19.33 4.58
N VAL A 4 -13.76 -18.71 3.42
CA VAL A 4 -12.70 -18.04 2.66
C VAL A 4 -12.69 -16.57 3.05
N PRO A 5 -11.61 -16.06 3.66
CA PRO A 5 -11.58 -14.70 4.14
C PRO A 5 -11.61 -13.69 2.99
N ASN A 6 -12.36 -12.60 3.17
CA ASN A 6 -12.40 -11.49 2.22
C ASN A 6 -11.15 -10.60 2.34
N LEU A 7 -11.03 -9.57 1.48
CA LEU A 7 -9.85 -8.70 1.47
C LEU A 7 -9.68 -7.95 2.81
N ASP A 8 -10.75 -7.39 3.36
CA ASP A 8 -10.68 -6.63 4.62
C ASP A 8 -10.26 -7.50 5.80
N GLU A 9 -10.76 -8.73 5.87
CA GLU A 9 -10.35 -9.73 6.87
C GLU A 9 -8.87 -10.08 6.73
N LYS A 10 -8.38 -10.27 5.50
CA LYS A 10 -6.95 -10.51 5.23
C LYS A 10 -6.09 -9.32 5.65
N LEU A 11 -6.48 -8.10 5.27
CA LEU A 11 -5.73 -6.88 5.61
C LEU A 11 -5.69 -6.65 7.12
N SER A 12 -6.82 -6.83 7.80
CA SER A 12 -6.90 -6.76 9.26
C SER A 12 -5.95 -7.78 9.90
N PHE A 13 -5.99 -9.03 9.46
CA PHE A 13 -5.10 -10.08 9.93
C PHE A 13 -3.63 -9.74 9.71
N PHE A 14 -3.23 -9.28 8.52
CA PHE A 14 -1.82 -8.95 8.25
C PHE A 14 -1.34 -7.77 9.10
N ARG A 15 -2.17 -6.76 9.33
CA ARG A 15 -1.83 -5.64 10.24
C ARG A 15 -1.59 -6.12 11.67
N SER A 16 -2.41 -7.05 12.17
CA SER A 16 -2.36 -7.50 13.56
C SER A 16 -1.47 -8.72 13.82
N CYS A 17 -1.11 -9.50 12.79
CA CYS A 17 -0.34 -10.73 12.96
C CYS A 17 1.03 -10.44 13.60
N SER A 18 1.52 -11.39 14.41
CA SER A 18 2.76 -11.19 15.15
C SER A 18 3.96 -11.24 14.22
N ALA A 19 5.03 -10.51 14.58
CA ALA A 19 6.28 -10.53 13.82
C ALA A 19 6.89 -11.93 13.68
N ALA A 20 6.62 -12.83 14.64
CA ALA A 20 7.12 -14.20 14.63
C ALA A 20 6.42 -15.10 13.59
N GLU A 21 5.16 -14.80 13.26
CA GLU A 21 4.37 -15.59 12.29
C GLU A 21 4.64 -15.16 10.83
N LEU A 22 5.02 -13.90 10.63
CA LEU A 22 5.22 -13.30 9.31
C LEU A 22 6.16 -14.10 8.39
N PRO A 23 7.36 -14.56 8.84
CA PRO A 23 8.25 -15.32 7.97
C PRO A 23 7.60 -16.60 7.47
N GLY A 24 6.95 -17.37 8.35
CA GLY A 24 6.27 -18.62 7.99
C GLY A 24 5.15 -18.39 6.97
N LEU A 25 4.34 -17.35 7.18
CA LEU A 25 3.29 -16.95 6.25
C LEU A 25 3.87 -16.55 4.89
N VAL A 26 4.85 -15.65 4.86
CA VAL A 26 5.49 -15.18 3.64
C VAL A 26 6.09 -16.33 2.84
N PHE A 27 6.87 -17.21 3.46
CA PHE A 27 7.52 -18.32 2.75
C PHE A 27 6.54 -19.39 2.26
N SER A 28 5.34 -19.46 2.85
CA SER A 28 4.30 -20.40 2.41
C SER A 28 3.45 -19.88 1.24
N VAL A 29 3.35 -18.56 1.08
CA VAL A 29 2.43 -17.93 0.11
C VAL A 29 3.18 -17.25 -1.04
N LEU A 30 4.27 -16.53 -0.73
CA LEU A 30 4.93 -15.67 -1.70
C LEU A 30 6.02 -16.44 -2.47
N PRO A 31 6.22 -16.11 -3.77
CA PRO A 31 7.34 -16.61 -4.53
C PRO A 31 8.65 -16.04 -3.98
N VAL A 32 9.38 -16.83 -3.19
CA VAL A 32 10.59 -16.40 -2.45
C VAL A 32 11.64 -15.74 -3.35
N HIS A 33 11.77 -16.19 -4.60
CA HIS A 33 12.70 -15.63 -5.57
C HIS A 33 12.40 -14.18 -6.00
N GLN A 34 11.19 -13.67 -5.72
CA GLN A 34 10.79 -12.28 -6.00
C GLN A 34 11.02 -11.35 -4.80
N LEU A 35 11.27 -11.90 -3.61
CA LEU A 35 11.57 -11.08 -2.43
C LEU A 35 12.99 -10.51 -2.53
N PRO A 36 13.21 -9.26 -2.10
CA PRO A 36 14.55 -8.68 -2.00
C PRO A 36 15.28 -9.23 -0.77
N GLY A 37 15.64 -10.52 -0.81
CA GLY A 37 16.17 -11.27 0.33
C GLY A 37 17.37 -10.61 1.00
N SER A 38 18.39 -10.22 0.23
CA SER A 38 19.59 -9.57 0.78
C SER A 38 19.29 -8.25 1.51
N TYR A 39 18.28 -7.51 1.06
CA TYR A 39 17.82 -6.32 1.77
C TYR A 39 17.10 -6.69 3.06
N LEU A 40 16.15 -7.63 3.01
CA LEU A 40 15.38 -8.09 4.17
C LEU A 40 16.28 -8.67 5.29
N GLU A 41 17.35 -9.38 4.93
CA GLU A 41 18.36 -9.93 5.84
C GLU A 41 19.24 -8.86 6.48
N SER A 42 19.39 -7.70 5.83
CA SER A 42 20.20 -6.58 6.35
C SER A 42 19.46 -5.69 7.36
N LEU A 43 18.14 -5.87 7.47
CA LEU A 43 17.28 -5.03 8.30
C LEU A 43 17.27 -5.47 9.76
N SER A 44 16.87 -4.54 10.64
CA SER A 44 16.48 -4.89 12.01
C SER A 44 15.28 -5.84 12.00
N ALA A 45 15.07 -6.58 13.10
CA ALA A 45 13.92 -7.48 13.21
C ALA A 45 12.58 -6.73 13.06
N GLU A 46 12.51 -5.49 13.56
CA GLU A 46 11.36 -4.61 13.46
C GLU A 46 11.09 -4.19 12.00
N ASP A 47 12.11 -3.64 11.32
CA ASP A 47 11.97 -3.20 9.92
C ASP A 47 11.70 -4.37 8.96
N SER A 48 12.30 -5.52 9.24
CA SER A 48 12.05 -6.76 8.50
C SER A 48 10.59 -7.17 8.65
N ALA A 49 10.03 -7.14 9.86
CA ALA A 49 8.61 -7.43 10.09
C ALA A 49 7.70 -6.44 9.35
N VAL A 50 8.02 -5.14 9.34
CA VAL A 50 7.27 -4.13 8.56
C VAL A 50 7.31 -4.47 7.06
N CYS A 51 8.47 -4.81 6.52
CA CYS A 51 8.62 -5.16 5.11
C CYS A 51 7.87 -6.44 4.73
N LEU A 52 7.96 -7.49 5.55
CA LEU A 52 7.24 -8.75 5.32
C LEU A 52 5.73 -8.53 5.36
N ARG A 53 5.23 -7.70 6.29
CA ARG A 53 3.83 -7.29 6.33
C ARG A 53 3.42 -6.54 5.07
N ALA A 54 4.25 -5.59 4.61
CA ALA A 54 4.01 -4.86 3.37
C ALA A 54 3.95 -5.81 2.15
N CYS A 55 4.81 -6.83 2.10
CA CYS A 55 4.78 -7.86 1.06
C CYS A 55 3.48 -8.67 1.08
N MET A 56 2.99 -9.10 2.25
CA MET A 56 1.72 -9.82 2.37
C MET A 56 0.52 -8.97 1.94
N ILE A 57 0.48 -7.71 2.38
CA ILE A 57 -0.55 -6.75 1.96
C ILE A 57 -0.50 -6.54 0.45
N CYS A 58 0.69 -6.30 -0.12
CA CYS A 58 0.86 -6.13 -1.56
C CYS A 58 0.34 -7.35 -2.34
N TRP A 59 0.71 -8.55 -1.90
CA TRP A 59 0.26 -9.79 -2.52
C TRP A 59 -1.26 -9.91 -2.46
N ALA A 60 -1.89 -9.54 -1.33
CA ALA A 60 -3.34 -9.60 -1.17
C ALA A 60 -4.10 -8.59 -2.05
N ILE A 61 -3.71 -7.31 -2.03
CA ILE A 61 -4.40 -6.25 -2.78
C ILE A 61 -4.18 -6.37 -4.30
N THR A 62 -3.11 -7.05 -4.73
CA THR A 62 -2.80 -7.25 -6.15
C THR A 62 -3.17 -8.64 -6.65
N GLU A 63 -3.98 -9.39 -5.89
CA GLU A 63 -4.45 -10.74 -6.24
C GLU A 63 -3.30 -11.71 -6.60
N GLY A 64 -2.18 -11.57 -5.91
CA GLY A 64 -1.01 -12.43 -6.06
C GLY A 64 -0.16 -12.14 -7.30
N THR A 65 -0.20 -10.92 -7.82
CA THR A 65 0.56 -10.56 -9.02
C THR A 65 1.83 -9.75 -8.74
N MET A 66 2.00 -9.24 -7.51
CA MET A 66 3.12 -8.37 -7.18
C MET A 66 3.77 -8.66 -5.84
N VAL A 67 5.10 -8.54 -5.82
CA VAL A 67 5.93 -8.43 -4.62
C VAL A 67 6.69 -7.09 -4.68
N PRO A 68 6.74 -6.29 -3.59
CA PRO A 68 7.45 -5.02 -3.58
C PRO A 68 8.96 -5.19 -3.78
N ARG A 69 9.54 -4.29 -4.58
CA ARG A 69 11.00 -4.18 -4.77
C ARG A 69 11.64 -3.47 -3.60
N GLU A 70 12.95 -3.66 -3.43
CA GLU A 70 13.74 -3.04 -2.36
C GLU A 70 13.50 -1.53 -2.22
N MET A 71 13.57 -0.75 -3.31
CA MET A 71 13.36 0.71 -3.26
C MET A 71 11.98 1.08 -2.68
N GLN A 72 10.95 0.29 -2.96
CA GLN A 72 9.60 0.52 -2.47
C GLN A 72 9.51 0.16 -0.98
N LEU A 73 10.14 -0.94 -0.55
CA LEU A 73 10.22 -1.31 0.87
C LEU A 73 11.04 -0.31 1.70
N ARG A 74 12.11 0.27 1.14
CA ARG A 74 12.86 1.37 1.79
C ARG A 74 11.96 2.57 2.09
N THR A 75 11.05 2.89 1.17
CA THR A 75 10.06 3.97 1.38
C THR A 75 9.11 3.61 2.52
N VAL A 76 8.61 2.37 2.53
CA VAL A 76 7.69 1.90 3.58
C VAL A 76 8.35 1.94 4.96
N VAL A 77 9.60 1.53 5.08
CA VAL A 77 10.35 1.60 6.34
C VAL A 77 10.56 3.05 6.79
N ALA A 78 10.94 3.94 5.87
CA ALA A 78 11.11 5.35 6.20
C ALA A 78 9.79 5.99 6.70
N ASP A 79 8.68 5.71 6.02
CA ASP A 79 7.34 6.16 6.43
C ASP A 79 6.92 5.58 7.79
N TYR A 80 7.20 4.30 8.04
CA TYR A 80 6.96 3.66 9.35
C TYR A 80 7.67 4.39 10.50
N HIS A 81 8.88 4.89 10.25
CA HIS A 81 9.65 5.70 11.20
C HIS A 81 9.27 7.19 11.22
N GLY A 82 8.24 7.60 10.47
CA GLY A 82 7.80 8.99 10.36
C GLY A 82 8.82 9.90 9.66
N GLN A 83 9.60 9.36 8.72
CA GLN A 83 10.66 10.09 8.02
C GLN A 83 10.21 10.60 6.65
N ASP A 84 10.49 11.87 6.38
CA ASP A 84 10.35 12.44 5.04
C ASP A 84 11.31 11.76 4.06
N THR A 85 10.78 11.32 2.91
CA THR A 85 11.54 10.54 1.94
C THR A 85 11.54 11.18 0.55
N LEU A 86 12.73 11.29 -0.06
CA LEU A 86 12.87 11.64 -1.48
C LEU A 86 13.24 10.41 -2.31
N ILE A 87 12.34 10.00 -3.19
CA ILE A 87 12.56 8.86 -4.08
C ILE A 87 12.99 9.34 -5.46
N SER A 88 14.26 9.10 -5.80
CA SER A 88 14.76 9.30 -7.17
C SER A 88 14.68 7.99 -7.96
N ALA A 89 13.70 7.88 -8.85
CA ALA A 89 13.53 6.70 -9.70
C ALA A 89 12.87 7.04 -11.04
N GLY A 90 13.27 6.33 -12.09
CA GLY A 90 12.75 6.52 -13.45
C GLY A 90 11.24 6.27 -13.58
N THR A 91 10.67 6.65 -14.73
CA THR A 91 9.28 6.29 -15.09
C THR A 91 9.12 4.77 -15.14
N GLY A 92 7.97 4.26 -14.69
CA GLY A 92 7.72 2.81 -14.64
C GLY A 92 8.42 2.06 -13.50
N SER A 93 9.15 2.75 -12.62
CA SER A 93 9.78 2.13 -11.45
C SER A 93 8.79 1.67 -10.37
N GLY A 94 7.52 2.08 -10.47
CA GLY A 94 6.46 1.69 -9.54
C GLY A 94 6.36 2.58 -8.30
N LYS A 95 6.62 3.89 -8.41
CA LYS A 95 6.56 4.86 -7.29
C LYS A 95 5.18 4.96 -6.61
N THR A 96 4.09 4.60 -7.30
CA THR A 96 2.74 4.62 -6.71
C THR A 96 2.54 3.52 -5.68
N LEU A 97 3.16 2.35 -5.87
CA LEU A 97 2.98 1.21 -4.97
C LEU A 97 3.37 1.50 -3.51
N PRO A 98 4.56 2.07 -3.20
CA PRO A 98 4.90 2.34 -1.81
C PRO A 98 3.91 3.30 -1.14
N ILE A 99 3.32 4.27 -1.86
CA ILE A 99 2.25 5.14 -1.30
C ILE A 99 1.05 4.28 -0.87
N ALA A 100 0.59 3.38 -1.75
CA ALA A 100 -0.53 2.48 -1.42
C ALA A 100 -0.21 1.55 -0.23
N LEU A 101 1.04 1.08 -0.12
CA LEU A 101 1.45 0.21 0.99
C LEU A 101 1.49 0.95 2.33
N CYS A 102 1.99 2.19 2.36
CA CYS A 102 1.95 3.06 3.53
C CYS A 102 0.51 3.25 4.03
N ILE A 103 -0.41 3.60 3.11
CA ILE A 103 -1.85 3.74 3.43
C ILE A 103 -2.43 2.44 3.99
N HIS A 104 -2.08 1.29 3.41
CA HIS A 104 -2.60 0.01 3.89
C HIS A 104 -1.96 -0.46 5.19
N LEU A 105 -0.78 0.03 5.57
CA LEU A 105 -0.13 -0.29 6.83
C LEU A 105 -0.64 0.56 7.99
N ASP A 106 -1.19 1.75 7.70
CA ASP A 106 -1.86 2.58 8.69
C ASP A 106 -2.96 1.82 9.43
N ASN A 107 -3.15 2.18 10.69
CA ASN A 107 -4.25 1.66 11.49
C ASN A 107 -5.57 2.32 11.04
N PRO A 108 -6.58 1.55 10.61
CA PRO A 108 -7.86 2.12 10.20
C PRO A 108 -8.57 2.94 11.28
N SER A 109 -8.30 2.70 12.57
CA SER A 109 -8.89 3.48 13.67
C SER A 109 -8.34 4.90 13.78
N ASP A 110 -7.23 5.20 13.11
CA ASP A 110 -6.62 6.54 13.15
C ASP A 110 -7.34 7.52 12.20
N HIS A 111 -8.23 7.03 11.34
CA HIS A 111 -9.02 7.84 10.40
C HIS A 111 -8.17 8.82 9.57
N ARG A 112 -6.98 8.38 9.14
CA ARG A 112 -6.02 9.20 8.40
C ARG A 112 -6.52 9.52 6.99
N ILE A 113 -6.23 10.74 6.55
CA ILE A 113 -6.44 11.18 5.17
C ILE A 113 -5.07 11.31 4.49
N ASN A 114 -4.94 10.71 3.32
CA ASN A 114 -3.72 10.77 2.51
C ASN A 114 -3.91 11.71 1.32
N LEU A 115 -3.02 12.71 1.19
CA LEU A 115 -3.06 13.70 0.11
C LEU A 115 -1.91 13.46 -0.86
N THR A 116 -2.26 13.08 -2.09
CA THR A 116 -1.29 13.01 -3.20
C THR A 116 -1.43 14.25 -4.09
N VAL A 117 -0.37 15.05 -4.20
CA VAL A 117 -0.34 16.23 -5.08
C VAL A 117 0.37 15.88 -6.37
N SER A 118 -0.30 16.12 -7.50
CA SER A 118 0.24 15.87 -8.83
C SER A 118 -0.05 17.04 -9.76
N PRO A 119 0.94 17.55 -10.51
CA PRO A 119 0.77 18.74 -11.34
C PRO A 119 -0.01 18.47 -12.64
N LEU A 120 -0.27 17.20 -13.00
CA LEU A 120 -0.87 16.84 -14.28
C LEU A 120 -2.22 16.14 -14.07
N LYS A 121 -3.31 16.72 -14.58
CA LYS A 121 -4.67 16.14 -14.51
C LYS A 121 -4.73 14.69 -14.98
N ARG A 122 -4.07 14.38 -16.12
CA ARG A 122 -4.02 13.00 -16.65
C ARG A 122 -3.36 12.03 -15.68
N LEU A 123 -2.31 12.47 -14.99
CA LEU A 123 -1.63 11.66 -13.98
C LEU A 123 -2.52 11.46 -12.75
N GLN A 124 -3.24 12.49 -12.31
CA GLN A 124 -4.23 12.38 -11.23
C GLN A 124 -5.29 11.31 -11.54
N VAL A 125 -5.88 11.33 -12.75
CA VAL A 125 -6.87 10.33 -13.19
C VAL A 125 -6.30 8.91 -13.21
N THR A 126 -5.06 8.75 -13.67
CA THR A 126 -4.40 7.43 -13.69
C THR A 126 -4.13 6.93 -12.27
N GLN A 127 -3.66 7.81 -11.38
CA GLN A 127 -3.40 7.47 -9.98
C GLN A 127 -4.69 7.13 -9.24
N GLU A 128 -5.75 7.91 -9.40
CA GLU A 128 -7.06 7.62 -8.80
C GLU A 128 -7.60 6.26 -9.28
N SER A 129 -7.54 5.97 -10.58
CA SER A 129 -7.98 4.68 -11.09
C SER A 129 -7.13 3.52 -10.54
N ASP A 130 -5.82 3.70 -10.39
CA ASP A 130 -4.94 2.70 -9.77
C ASP A 130 -5.30 2.50 -8.29
N PHE A 131 -5.46 3.58 -7.53
CA PHE A 131 -5.82 3.50 -6.11
C PHE A 131 -7.17 2.80 -5.91
N ASN A 132 -8.23 3.21 -6.63
CA ASN A 132 -9.55 2.62 -6.47
C ASN A 132 -9.63 1.18 -6.98
N LYS A 133 -9.11 0.89 -8.19
CA LYS A 133 -9.33 -0.42 -8.84
C LYS A 133 -8.28 -1.46 -8.53
N ARG A 134 -7.02 -1.05 -8.41
CA ARG A 134 -5.88 -1.98 -8.24
C ARG A 134 -5.47 -2.10 -6.78
N PHE A 135 -5.51 -1.01 -6.03
CA PHE A 135 -5.08 -1.01 -4.63
C PHE A 135 -6.23 -1.01 -3.64
N HIS A 136 -7.48 -0.92 -4.11
CA HIS A 136 -8.68 -0.91 -3.27
C HIS A 136 -8.65 0.18 -2.18
N ILE A 137 -8.13 1.36 -2.54
CA ILE A 137 -8.08 2.55 -1.68
C ILE A 137 -9.09 3.57 -2.23
N PRO A 138 -10.19 3.83 -1.50
CA PRO A 138 -11.15 4.87 -1.84
C PRO A 138 -10.45 6.21 -2.07
N THR A 139 -10.51 6.73 -3.29
CA THR A 139 -9.78 7.94 -3.70
C THR A 139 -10.66 8.85 -4.54
N LEU A 140 -10.53 10.16 -4.34
CA LEU A 140 -11.20 11.20 -5.13
C LEU A 140 -10.17 12.20 -5.66
N VAL A 141 -10.27 12.57 -6.94
CA VAL A 141 -9.48 13.67 -7.52
C VAL A 141 -10.19 15.00 -7.29
N ILE A 142 -9.45 15.97 -6.75
CA ILE A 142 -9.91 17.35 -6.56
C ILE A 142 -9.04 18.27 -7.43
N ASN A 143 -9.64 18.95 -8.39
CA ASN A 143 -9.02 19.96 -9.25
C ASN A 143 -10.05 21.01 -9.72
N ASP A 144 -9.70 21.84 -10.70
CA ASP A 144 -10.55 22.88 -11.29
C ASP A 144 -11.79 22.36 -12.02
N ASP A 145 -11.83 21.07 -12.39
CA ASP A 145 -13.01 20.42 -12.98
C ASP A 145 -13.97 19.84 -11.92
N THR A 146 -13.59 19.86 -10.63
CA THR A 146 -14.41 19.30 -9.54
C THR A 146 -15.62 20.18 -9.26
N SER A 147 -16.81 19.57 -9.24
CA SER A 147 -18.06 20.28 -8.95
C SER A 147 -18.10 20.83 -7.52
N THR A 148 -18.59 22.06 -7.38
CA THR A 148 -18.85 22.70 -6.08
C THR A 148 -20.22 22.34 -5.50
N GLU A 149 -21.04 21.58 -6.22
CA GLU A 149 -22.39 21.24 -5.78
C GLU A 149 -22.39 20.17 -4.69
N ASN A 150 -23.18 20.35 -3.62
CA ASN A 150 -23.31 19.38 -2.54
C ASN A 150 -23.73 17.98 -3.01
N ALA A 151 -24.48 17.88 -4.11
CA ALA A 151 -24.89 16.60 -4.69
C ALA A 151 -23.67 15.75 -5.10
N PHE A 152 -22.65 16.37 -5.71
CA PHE A 152 -21.42 15.70 -6.09
C PHE A 152 -20.70 15.09 -4.88
N TRP A 153 -20.55 15.87 -3.81
CA TRP A 153 -19.86 15.45 -2.59
C TRP A 153 -20.66 14.40 -1.78
N ASN A 154 -21.99 14.43 -1.84
CA ASN A 154 -22.82 13.42 -1.18
C ASN A 154 -22.75 12.04 -1.86
N VAL A 155 -22.57 11.99 -3.17
CA VAL A 155 -22.42 10.73 -3.92
C VAL A 155 -20.99 10.19 -3.81
N ASN A 156 -19.99 11.08 -3.77
CA ASN A 156 -18.57 10.72 -3.69
C ASN A 156 -18.03 10.80 -2.26
N ARG A 157 -18.82 10.37 -1.25
CA ARG A 157 -18.36 10.33 0.15
C ARG A 157 -17.23 9.31 0.30
N VAL A 158 -16.01 9.82 0.21
CA VAL A 158 -14.77 9.15 0.63
C VAL A 158 -14.43 9.51 2.10
N PHE A 159 -15.29 10.31 2.75
CA PHE A 159 -15.18 10.82 4.12
C PHE A 159 -16.46 10.54 4.92
#